data_AF-A0A0Q0GQ78-F1
#
_entry.id   AF-A0A0Q0GQ78-F1
#
_cell.length_a   1.000
_cell.length_b   1.000
_cell.length_c   1.000
_cell.angle_alpha   90.00
_cell.angle_beta   90.00
_cell.angle_gamma   90.00
#
_symmetry.space_group_name_H-M   'P 1'
#
loop_
_entity.id
_entity.type
_entity.pdbx_description
1 polymer ?
#
loop_
_entity_poly.entity_id
_entity_poly.type
_entity_poly.pdbx_seq_one_letter_code
_entity_poly.pdbx_strand_id
1 'polypeptide(L)'
;MSNELDELMTDDFLSGLDSPNKNNDGLLDKPSWVRGDTGHTTFKAWRAILDLQEIKEKSIKNYGKVADRKTPKSLYQIKKSDVAEIVAIKSQSLFRTSGFSDDIRAFFDDVNSELLDLFEIEQNKQRLRRRTGVRSKCKPELVDDVQVLREKVEELERQTVKDTLDLMLQRMPLDLRRKLSV
;
A
#
# COMPACT_ATOMS: atom_id res chain seq x y z
N MET A 1 -23.58 -0.49 -30.73
CA MET A 1 -22.85 -0.50 -29.44
C MET A 1 -22.90 0.88 -28.78
N SER A 2 -24.05 1.54 -28.81
CA SER A 2 -24.21 2.92 -28.31
C SER A 2 -25.04 2.98 -27.02
N ASN A 3 -25.89 1.98 -26.80
CA ASN A 3 -26.86 1.97 -25.69
C ASN A 3 -26.20 1.71 -24.32
N GLU A 4 -25.11 0.96 -24.27
CA GLU A 4 -24.44 0.60 -23.01
C GLU A 4 -23.71 1.81 -22.38
N LEU A 5 -23.22 2.73 -23.22
CA LEU A 5 -22.59 3.96 -22.76
C LEU A 5 -23.62 4.99 -22.28
N ASP A 6 -24.75 5.09 -22.98
CA ASP A 6 -25.85 5.97 -22.57
C ASP A 6 -26.49 5.52 -21.25
N GLU A 7 -26.58 4.21 -21.02
CA GLU A 7 -27.09 3.63 -19.76
C GLU A 7 -26.14 3.85 -18.57
N LEU A 8 -24.83 4.00 -18.81
CA LEU A 8 -23.85 4.35 -17.78
C LEU A 8 -23.83 5.84 -17.42
N MET A 9 -24.37 6.70 -18.29
CA MET A 9 -24.37 8.15 -18.13
C MET A 9 -25.71 8.70 -17.63
N THR A 10 -26.68 7.82 -17.35
CA THR A 10 -27.98 8.20 -16.78
C THR A 10 -27.83 8.71 -15.33
N ASP A 11 -28.59 9.76 -15.00
CA ASP A 11 -28.62 10.36 -13.66
C ASP A 11 -29.01 9.36 -12.55
N ASP A 12 -29.76 8.30 -12.86
CA ASP A 12 -30.07 7.21 -11.92
C ASP A 12 -28.83 6.40 -11.52
N PHE A 13 -27.91 6.14 -12.46
CA PHE A 13 -26.65 5.45 -12.17
C PHE A 13 -25.69 6.36 -11.39
N LEU A 14 -25.57 7.61 -11.83
CA LEU A 14 -24.68 8.60 -11.19
C LEU A 14 -25.16 8.99 -9.78
N SER A 15 -26.47 9.08 -9.55
CA SER A 15 -27.03 9.33 -8.22
C SER A 15 -26.94 8.13 -7.27
N GLY A 16 -26.82 6.91 -7.80
CA GLY A 16 -26.49 5.70 -7.03
C GLY A 16 -25.07 5.71 -6.45
N LEU A 17 -24.11 6.39 -7.11
CA LEU A 17 -22.72 6.52 -6.66
C LEU A 17 -22.55 7.52 -5.50
N ASP A 18 -23.38 8.56 -5.46
CA ASP A 18 -23.34 9.61 -4.42
C ASP A 18 -24.13 9.24 -3.15
N SER A 19 -24.80 8.08 -3.15
CA SER A 19 -25.32 7.52 -1.91
C SER A 19 -24.13 7.14 -1.02
N PRO A 20 -23.93 7.78 0.15
CA PRO A 20 -22.89 7.35 1.07
C PRO A 20 -23.21 5.90 1.37
N ASN A 21 -22.26 5.02 1.07
CA ASN A 21 -22.30 3.60 1.34
C ASN A 21 -22.62 3.38 2.82
N LYS A 22 -23.91 3.43 3.16
CA LYS A 22 -24.44 3.18 4.48
C LYS A 22 -24.41 1.68 4.60
N ASN A 23 -23.35 1.23 5.25
CA ASN A 23 -23.29 -0.03 5.95
C ASN A 23 -23.08 -1.22 5.02
N ASN A 24 -21.82 -1.43 4.64
CA ASN A 24 -21.24 -2.77 4.56
C ASN A 24 -21.23 -3.44 5.96
N ASP A 25 -22.37 -3.48 6.64
CA ASP A 25 -22.57 -4.21 7.90
C ASP A 25 -23.00 -5.67 7.62
N GLY A 26 -23.21 -6.01 6.35
CA GLY A 26 -23.48 -7.38 5.91
C GLY A 26 -22.19 -8.05 5.44
N LEU A 27 -21.70 -9.01 6.22
CA LEU A 27 -20.65 -9.99 5.86
C LEU A 27 -19.18 -9.64 6.14
N LEU A 28 -18.89 -8.89 7.22
CA LEU A 28 -17.70 -9.24 8.00
C LEU A 28 -17.94 -10.64 8.57
N ASP A 29 -17.17 -11.62 8.11
CA ASP A 29 -17.28 -13.03 8.52
C ASP A 29 -17.21 -13.12 10.04
N LYS A 30 -18.38 -13.23 10.66
CA LYS A 30 -18.53 -13.09 12.11
C LYS A 30 -17.89 -14.33 12.73
N PRO A 31 -16.85 -14.17 13.57
CA PRO A 31 -16.23 -15.32 14.18
C PRO A 31 -17.25 -16.14 14.97
N SER A 32 -17.15 -17.47 14.90
CA SER A 32 -18.12 -18.42 15.49
C SER A 32 -18.32 -18.23 17.00
N TRP A 33 -17.33 -17.66 17.69
CA TRP A 33 -17.39 -17.33 19.12
C TRP A 33 -18.20 -16.07 19.45
N VAL A 34 -18.49 -15.20 18.46
CA VAL A 34 -19.31 -14.00 18.68
C VAL A 34 -20.78 -14.40 18.77
N ARG A 35 -21.20 -14.82 19.96
CA ARG A 35 -22.60 -15.15 20.25
C ARG A 35 -23.45 -13.89 20.41
N GLY A 36 -24.66 -13.97 19.88
CA GLY A 36 -25.76 -13.06 20.22
C GLY A 36 -25.91 -11.81 19.33
N ASP A 37 -26.95 -11.08 19.71
CA ASP A 37 -27.44 -9.83 19.14
C ASP A 37 -26.46 -8.65 19.33
N THR A 38 -26.75 -7.51 18.70
CA THR A 38 -25.91 -6.27 18.74
C THR A 38 -25.57 -5.76 20.15
N GLY A 39 -26.32 -6.20 21.18
CA GLY A 39 -26.12 -5.82 22.57
C GLY A 39 -25.09 -6.66 23.35
N HIS A 40 -24.70 -7.84 22.86
CA HIS A 40 -23.85 -8.76 23.61
C HIS A 40 -22.40 -8.28 23.71
N THR A 41 -21.73 -8.59 24.82
CA THR A 41 -20.38 -8.10 25.13
C THR A 41 -19.32 -8.58 24.12
N THR A 42 -19.44 -9.82 23.63
CA THR A 42 -18.56 -10.36 22.59
C THR A 42 -18.72 -9.61 21.26
N PHE A 43 -19.94 -9.25 20.87
CA PHE A 43 -20.19 -8.47 19.66
C PHE A 43 -19.62 -7.06 19.76
N LYS A 44 -19.84 -6.40 20.90
CA LYS A 44 -19.26 -5.07 21.18
C LYS A 44 -17.74 -5.08 21.17
N ALA A 45 -17.13 -6.12 21.76
CA ALA A 45 -15.68 -6.26 21.80
C ALA A 45 -15.08 -6.53 20.42
N TRP A 46 -15.70 -7.41 19.63
CA TRP A 46 -15.29 -7.68 18.26
C TRP A 46 -15.33 -6.41 17.40
N ARG A 47 -16.46 -5.68 17.43
CA ARG A 47 -16.59 -4.40 16.71
C ARG A 47 -15.57 -3.38 17.17
N ALA A 48 -15.37 -3.23 18.48
CA ALA A 48 -14.39 -2.29 19.03
C ALA A 48 -12.96 -2.60 18.58
N ILE A 49 -12.60 -3.89 18.46
CA ILE A 49 -11.27 -4.29 17.95
C ILE A 49 -11.13 -3.92 16.47
N LEU A 50 -12.17 -4.17 15.64
CA LEU A 50 -12.16 -3.81 14.23
C LEU A 50 -12.08 -2.28 14.00
N ASP A 51 -12.87 -1.51 14.74
CA ASP A 51 -12.84 -0.04 14.67
C ASP A 51 -11.44 0.49 15.03
N LEU A 52 -10.83 -0.07 16.08
CA LEU A 52 -9.47 0.28 16.48
C LEU A 52 -8.44 -0.16 15.45
N GLN A 53 -8.60 -1.33 14.83
CA GLN A 53 -7.75 -1.81 13.75
C GLN A 53 -7.74 -0.82 12.59
N GLU A 54 -8.90 -0.37 12.12
CA GLU A 54 -8.99 0.58 11.01
C GLU A 54 -8.28 1.92 11.33
N ILE A 55 -8.45 2.40 12.57
CA ILE A 55 -7.76 3.61 13.05
C ILE A 55 -6.23 3.42 13.05
N LYS A 56 -5.74 2.26 13.50
CA LYS A 56 -4.30 1.95 13.51
C LYS A 56 -3.75 1.80 12.09
N GLU A 57 -4.47 1.12 11.20
CA GLU A 57 -4.06 0.99 9.80
C GLU A 57 -3.91 2.34 9.11
N LYS A 58 -4.88 3.24 9.30
CA LYS A 58 -4.80 4.63 8.79
C LYS A 58 -3.61 5.36 9.41
N SER A 59 -3.36 5.17 10.70
CA SER A 59 -2.22 5.78 11.40
C SER A 59 -0.87 5.28 10.87
N ILE A 60 -0.75 3.98 10.59
CA ILE A 60 0.44 3.36 9.99
C ILE A 60 0.70 3.96 8.61
N LYS A 61 -0.33 4.00 7.74
CA LYS A 61 -0.24 4.57 6.39
C LYS A 61 0.17 6.06 6.41
N ASN A 62 -0.37 6.83 7.36
CA ASN A 62 -0.13 8.27 7.47
C ASN A 62 1.18 8.65 8.17
N TYR A 63 1.86 7.72 8.84
CA TYR A 63 3.05 8.04 9.63
C TYR A 63 4.20 8.60 8.78
N GLY A 64 4.41 8.05 7.58
CA GLY A 64 5.32 8.58 6.55
C GLY A 64 6.80 8.71 6.94
N LYS A 65 7.20 8.22 8.11
CA LYS A 65 8.56 8.31 8.65
C LYS A 65 9.11 6.92 8.94
N VAL A 66 10.44 6.82 8.94
CA VAL A 66 11.11 5.61 9.44
C VAL A 66 11.06 5.65 10.97
N ALA A 67 10.66 4.54 11.56
CA ALA A 67 10.49 4.42 12.99
C ALA A 67 11.85 4.31 13.70
N ASP A 68 11.99 5.12 14.74
CA ASP A 68 13.14 5.17 15.63
C ASP A 68 12.83 4.51 16.99
N ARG A 69 13.84 4.33 17.85
CA ARG A 69 13.65 3.78 19.22
C ARG A 69 12.64 4.56 20.08
N LYS A 70 12.37 5.82 19.74
CA LYS A 70 11.42 6.69 20.44
C LYS A 70 10.00 6.62 19.90
N THR A 71 9.74 5.90 18.81
CA THR A 71 8.40 5.85 18.24
C THR A 71 7.46 5.08 19.16
N PRO A 72 6.30 5.67 19.51
CA PRO A 72 5.40 5.04 20.44
C PRO A 72 4.72 3.84 19.79
N LYS A 73 4.70 2.71 20.50
CA LYS A 73 4.00 1.48 20.05
C LYS A 73 2.50 1.69 19.86
N SER A 74 1.92 2.72 20.48
CA SER A 74 0.51 3.09 20.31
C SER A 74 0.13 3.48 18.88
N LEU A 75 1.11 3.69 17.99
CA LEU A 75 0.86 3.96 16.58
C LEU A 75 0.27 2.74 15.85
N TYR A 76 0.76 1.54 16.16
CA TYR A 76 0.37 0.30 15.47
C TYR A 76 -0.27 -0.72 16.41
N GLN A 77 0.08 -0.71 17.70
CA GLN A 77 -0.43 -1.69 18.66
C GLN A 77 -1.71 -1.19 19.34
N ILE A 78 -2.74 -2.05 19.35
CA ILE A 78 -3.96 -1.86 20.13
C ILE A 78 -3.69 -2.27 21.58
N LYS A 79 -4.18 -1.50 22.56
CA LYS A 79 -4.08 -1.87 23.98
C LYS A 79 -5.40 -2.46 24.47
N LYS A 80 -5.29 -3.40 25.42
CA LYS A 80 -6.45 -4.00 26.11
C LYS A 80 -7.28 -2.97 26.90
N SER A 81 -6.65 -1.87 27.32
CA SER A 81 -7.34 -0.73 27.95
C SER A 81 -8.30 -0.04 27.00
N ASP A 82 -7.88 0.14 25.75
CA ASP A 82 -8.61 0.95 24.76
C ASP A 82 -9.88 0.19 24.33
N VAL A 83 -9.78 -1.12 24.13
CA VAL A 83 -10.94 -2.00 23.88
C VAL A 83 -11.90 -2.00 25.07
N ALA A 84 -11.37 -2.08 26.29
CA ALA A 84 -12.16 -2.10 27.52
C ALA A 84 -12.94 -0.78 27.73
N GLU A 85 -12.34 0.35 27.38
CA GLU A 85 -12.96 1.68 27.44
C GLU A 85 -14.13 1.80 26.47
N ILE A 86 -13.97 1.36 25.22
CA ILE A 86 -15.05 1.37 24.21
C ILE A 86 -16.21 0.46 24.61
N VAL A 87 -15.91 -0.73 25.15
CA VAL A 87 -16.92 -1.71 25.56
C VAL A 87 -17.56 -1.33 26.91
N ALA A 88 -17.00 -0.36 27.65
CA ALA A 88 -17.38 0.03 29.01
C ALA A 88 -17.32 -1.13 30.03
N ILE A 89 -16.37 -2.04 29.86
CA ILE A 89 -16.16 -3.20 30.75
C ILE A 89 -14.70 -3.24 31.18
N LYS A 90 -14.43 -3.62 32.43
CA LYS A 90 -13.05 -3.80 32.92
C LYS A 90 -12.28 -4.80 32.05
N SER A 91 -11.05 -4.45 31.67
CA SER A 91 -10.17 -5.31 30.84
C SER A 91 -9.98 -6.72 31.40
N GLN A 92 -9.87 -6.86 32.72
CA GLN A 92 -9.79 -8.15 33.40
C GLN A 92 -11.02 -9.04 33.10
N SER A 93 -12.22 -8.46 33.13
CA SER A 93 -13.45 -9.19 32.87
C SER A 93 -13.52 -9.67 31.42
N LEU A 94 -13.10 -8.80 30.49
CA LEU A 94 -13.15 -9.06 29.05
C LEU A 94 -12.13 -10.11 28.58
N PHE A 95 -10.89 -10.05 29.09
CA PHE A 95 -9.76 -10.83 28.56
C PHE A 95 -9.27 -11.97 29.46
N ARG A 96 -9.85 -12.17 30.66
CA ARG A 96 -9.37 -13.20 31.60
C ARG A 96 -10.45 -13.97 32.35
N THR A 97 -11.61 -13.38 32.62
CA THR A 97 -12.58 -13.97 33.57
C THR A 97 -13.82 -14.56 32.90
N SER A 98 -14.21 -14.07 31.73
CA SER A 98 -15.37 -14.58 31.01
C SER A 98 -15.06 -15.88 30.25
N GLY A 99 -16.07 -16.72 30.03
CA GLY A 99 -15.92 -17.97 29.26
C GLY A 99 -15.58 -17.79 27.77
N PHE A 100 -15.70 -16.56 27.25
CA PHE A 100 -15.32 -16.19 25.89
C PHE A 100 -13.98 -15.42 25.85
N SER A 101 -13.30 -15.28 26.99
CA SER A 101 -12.10 -14.45 27.10
C SER A 101 -10.93 -14.99 26.29
N ASP A 102 -10.79 -16.31 26.19
CA ASP A 102 -9.75 -16.95 25.39
C ASP A 102 -9.93 -16.67 23.90
N ASP A 103 -11.16 -16.77 23.40
CA ASP A 103 -11.49 -16.48 21.99
C ASP A 103 -11.23 -15.01 21.63
N ILE A 104 -11.68 -14.07 22.48
CA ILE A 104 -11.43 -12.63 22.29
C ILE A 104 -9.93 -12.33 22.34
N ARG A 105 -9.20 -12.99 23.25
CA ARG A 105 -7.77 -12.77 23.41
C ARG A 105 -6.99 -13.28 22.22
N ALA A 106 -7.33 -14.47 21.70
CA ALA A 106 -6.73 -15.01 20.48
C ALA A 106 -6.94 -14.03 19.33
N PHE A 107 -8.18 -13.62 19.07
CA PHE A 107 -8.48 -12.65 18.02
C PHE A 107 -7.75 -11.32 18.19
N PHE A 108 -7.68 -10.81 19.43
CA PHE A 108 -6.95 -9.58 19.72
C PHE A 108 -5.44 -9.70 19.49
N ASP A 109 -4.85 -10.84 19.85
CA ASP A 109 -3.42 -11.09 19.65
C ASP A 109 -3.13 -11.27 18.14
N ASP A 110 -4.02 -11.93 17.39
CA ASP A 110 -3.95 -12.07 15.93
C ASP A 110 -4.02 -10.71 15.22
N VAL A 111 -5.02 -9.88 15.51
CA VAL A 111 -5.15 -8.54 14.92
C VAL A 111 -3.92 -7.66 15.21
N ASN A 112 -3.35 -7.75 16.42
CA ASN A 112 -2.13 -7.01 16.73
C ASN A 112 -0.91 -7.54 15.97
N SER A 113 -0.85 -8.84 15.67
CA SER A 113 0.21 -9.42 14.85
C SER A 113 0.10 -8.92 13.40
N GLU A 114 -1.10 -8.89 12.83
CA GLU A 114 -1.33 -8.34 11.49
C GLU A 114 -0.96 -6.86 11.40
N LEU A 115 -1.33 -6.06 12.40
CA LEU A 115 -0.96 -4.65 12.46
C LEU A 115 0.56 -4.44 12.58
N LEU A 116 1.26 -5.33 13.27
CA LEU A 116 2.72 -5.31 13.35
C LEU A 116 3.34 -5.63 12.00
N ASP A 117 2.86 -6.66 11.30
CA ASP A 117 3.34 -7.04 9.97
C ASP A 117 3.11 -5.90 8.95
N LEU A 118 1.92 -5.30 8.95
CA LEU A 118 1.61 -4.13 8.12
C LEU A 118 2.55 -2.96 8.42
N PHE A 119 2.82 -2.71 9.70
CA PHE A 119 3.75 -1.68 10.11
C PHE A 119 5.18 -1.97 9.61
N GLU A 120 5.67 -3.20 9.73
CA GLU A 120 6.99 -3.58 9.25
C GLU A 120 7.12 -3.46 7.73
N ILE A 121 6.10 -3.87 6.98
CA ILE A 121 6.03 -3.70 5.53
C ILE A 121 6.12 -2.22 5.16
N GLU A 122 5.34 -1.36 5.82
CA GLU A 122 5.37 0.08 5.55
C GLU A 122 6.72 0.69 5.94
N GLN A 123 7.31 0.28 7.07
CA GLN A 123 8.64 0.72 7.49
C GLN A 123 9.72 0.35 6.46
N ASN A 124 9.68 -0.85 5.90
CA ASN A 124 10.61 -1.27 4.85
C ASN A 124 10.43 -0.42 3.58
N LYS A 125 9.19 -0.11 3.19
CA LYS A 125 8.93 0.82 2.07
C LYS A 125 9.49 2.21 2.34
N GLN A 126 9.31 2.75 3.55
CA GLN A 126 9.83 4.07 3.91
C GLN A 126 11.36 4.11 3.94
N ARG A 127 12.01 3.04 4.43
CA ARG A 127 13.48 2.89 4.35
C ARG A 127 13.96 2.89 2.92
N LEU A 128 13.30 2.15 2.02
CA LEU A 128 13.67 2.11 0.62
C LEU A 128 13.51 3.49 -0.03
N ARG A 129 12.40 4.19 0.21
CA ARG A 129 12.16 5.55 -0.28
C ARG A 129 13.25 6.53 0.16
N ARG A 130 13.72 6.44 1.41
CA ARG A 130 14.82 7.28 1.91
C ARG A 130 16.17 6.96 1.29
N ARG A 131 16.38 5.71 0.86
CA ARG A 131 17.61 5.27 0.17
C ARG A 131 17.59 5.58 -1.33
N THR A 132 16.51 6.14 -1.87
CA THR A 132 16.41 6.52 -3.27
C THR A 132 16.99 7.92 -3.54
N GLY A 133 17.72 8.06 -4.64
CA GLY A 133 18.22 9.33 -5.16
C GLY A 133 19.74 9.47 -5.09
N VAL A 134 20.29 10.45 -5.80
CA VAL A 134 21.75 10.70 -5.86
C VAL A 134 22.34 11.05 -4.50
N ARG A 135 21.55 11.64 -3.59
CA ARG A 135 21.99 12.07 -2.26
C ARG A 135 22.22 10.93 -1.27
N SER A 136 21.66 9.74 -1.50
CA SER A 136 21.88 8.56 -0.65
C SER A 136 23.08 7.73 -1.07
N LYS A 137 23.58 7.93 -2.31
CA LYS A 137 24.74 7.23 -2.86
C LYS A 137 26.03 7.86 -2.35
N CYS A 138 27.04 7.03 -2.15
CA CYS A 138 28.37 7.53 -1.80
C CYS A 138 29.12 8.01 -3.07
N LYS A 139 30.12 8.88 -2.90
CA LYS A 139 30.93 9.42 -4.00
C LYS A 139 31.45 8.35 -4.98
N PRO A 140 32.00 7.20 -4.55
CA PRO A 140 32.50 6.20 -5.51
C PRO A 140 31.38 5.57 -6.34
N GLU A 141 30.26 5.18 -5.72
CA GLU A 141 29.08 4.64 -6.45
C GLU A 141 28.58 5.63 -7.51
N LEU A 142 28.60 6.93 -7.20
CA LEU A 142 28.13 7.95 -8.13
C LEU A 142 29.10 8.14 -9.31
N VAL A 143 30.41 8.00 -9.09
CA VAL A 143 31.42 8.07 -10.15
C VAL A 143 31.26 6.88 -11.10
N ASP A 144 31.08 5.68 -10.55
CA ASP A 144 30.89 4.46 -11.33
C ASP A 144 29.62 4.54 -12.21
N ASP A 145 28.51 5.00 -11.63
CA ASP A 145 27.25 5.21 -12.38
C ASP A 145 27.43 6.20 -13.53
N VAL A 146 28.13 7.32 -13.29
CA VAL A 146 28.37 8.33 -14.32
C VAL A 146 29.25 7.78 -15.43
N GLN A 147 30.25 6.97 -15.10
CA GLN A 147 31.12 6.35 -16.08
C GLN A 147 30.34 5.38 -16.98
N VAL A 148 29.53 4.49 -16.39
CA VAL A 148 28.67 3.55 -17.14
C VAL A 148 27.67 4.30 -18.02
N LEU A 149 27.08 5.39 -17.52
CA LEU A 149 26.15 6.21 -18.31
C LEU A 149 26.84 6.87 -19.50
N ARG A 150 28.07 7.37 -19.34
CA ARG A 150 28.84 7.97 -20.44
C ARG A 150 29.15 6.95 -21.53
N GLU A 151 29.60 5.76 -21.16
CA GLU A 151 29.88 4.67 -22.10
C GLU A 151 28.62 4.27 -22.88
N LYS A 152 27.46 4.22 -22.20
CA LYS A 152 26.19 3.89 -22.84
C LYS A 152 25.70 4.98 -23.78
N VAL A 153 25.90 6.26 -23.44
CA VAL A 153 25.60 7.38 -24.33
C VAL A 153 26.47 7.31 -25.57
N GLU A 154 27.77 7.10 -25.41
CA GLU A 154 28.70 6.99 -26.53
C GLU A 154 28.34 5.82 -27.47
N GLU A 155 27.94 4.67 -26.92
CA GLU A 155 27.48 3.54 -27.71
C GLU A 155 26.20 3.86 -28.50
N LEU A 156 25.22 4.51 -27.87
CA LEU A 156 23.98 4.93 -28.54
C LEU A 156 24.23 5.99 -29.61
N GLU A 157 25.14 6.93 -29.38
CA GLU A 157 25.56 7.91 -30.37
C GLU A 157 26.21 7.22 -31.59
N ARG A 158 27.08 6.22 -31.37
CA ARG A 158 27.67 5.45 -32.47
C ARG A 158 26.63 4.68 -33.27
N GLN A 159 25.67 4.05 -32.59
CA GLN A 159 24.58 3.30 -33.24
C GLN A 159 23.68 4.24 -34.05
N THR A 160 23.29 5.37 -33.48
CA THR A 160 22.45 6.35 -34.20
C THR A 160 23.17 6.97 -35.40
N VAL A 161 24.46 7.27 -35.30
CA VAL A 161 25.26 7.73 -36.45
C VAL A 161 25.32 6.66 -37.54
N LYS A 162 25.51 5.39 -37.17
CA LYS A 162 25.51 4.30 -38.14
C LYS A 162 24.15 4.14 -38.83
N ASP A 163 23.07 4.08 -38.06
CA ASP A 163 21.71 3.89 -38.57
C ASP A 163 21.28 5.05 -39.49
N THR A 164 21.66 6.28 -39.14
CA THR A 164 21.38 7.45 -39.98
C THR A 164 22.17 7.42 -41.29
N LEU A 165 23.44 7.02 -41.26
CA LEU A 165 24.25 6.83 -42.48
C LEU A 165 23.70 5.70 -43.34
N ASP A 166 23.35 4.56 -42.76
CA ASP A 166 22.76 3.42 -43.47
C ASP A 166 21.43 3.80 -44.14
N LEU A 167 20.59 4.59 -43.44
CA LEU A 167 19.33 5.08 -43.99
C LEU A 167 19.55 6.12 -45.11
N MET A 168 20.54 7.00 -44.97
CA MET A 168 20.94 7.91 -46.05
C MET A 168 21.45 7.16 -47.27
N LEU A 169 22.28 6.12 -47.08
CA LEU A 169 22.76 5.27 -48.15
C LEU A 169 21.59 4.55 -48.84
N GLN A 170 20.63 4.02 -48.09
CA GLN A 170 19.43 3.36 -48.64
C GLN A 170 18.55 4.29 -49.47
N ARG A 171 18.42 5.56 -49.06
CA ARG A 171 17.61 6.56 -49.78
C ARG A 171 18.36 7.30 -50.87
N MET A 172 19.65 7.04 -51.06
CA MET A 172 20.47 7.72 -52.05
C MET A 172 20.08 7.31 -53.49
N PRO A 173 19.90 8.27 -54.42
CA PRO A 173 19.68 7.98 -55.83
C PRO A 173 20.81 7.13 -56.46
N LEU A 174 20.44 6.23 -57.37
CA LEU A 174 21.36 5.27 -58.01
C LEU A 174 22.54 5.94 -58.74
N ASP A 175 22.34 7.13 -59.31
CA ASP A 175 23.39 7.88 -60.00
C ASP A 175 24.50 8.35 -59.06
N LEU A 176 24.15 8.68 -57.81
CA LEU A 176 25.12 9.10 -56.79
C LEU A 176 25.84 7.91 -56.17
N ARG A 177 25.13 6.79 -55.93
CA ARG A 177 25.75 5.51 -55.51
C ARG A 177 26.83 5.04 -56.48
N ARG A 178 26.52 5.03 -57.79
CA ARG A 178 27.47 4.68 -58.85
C ARG A 178 28.70 5.59 -58.89
N LYS A 179 28.56 6.88 -58.59
CA LYS A 179 29.68 7.84 -58.53
C LYS A 179 30.54 7.67 -57.28
N LEU A 180 29.94 7.24 -56.17
CA LEU A 180 30.65 7.04 -54.90
C LEU A 180 31.31 5.65 -54.79
N SER A 181 31.11 4.75 -55.77
CA SER A 181 31.54 3.34 -55.68
C SER A 181 31.08 2.65 -54.39
N VAL A 182 29.86 2.97 -53.95
CA VAL A 182 29.14 2.34 -52.83
C VAL A 182 27.85 1.72 -53.35
#